data_AF-A0A964X0N3-F1
#
_entry.id   AF-A0A964X0N3-F1
#
_cell.length_a   1.000
_cell.length_b   1.000
_cell.length_c   1.000
_cell.angle_alpha   90.00
_cell.angle_beta   90.00
_cell.angle_gamma   90.00
#
_symmetry.space_group_name_H-M   'P 1'
#
loop_
_entity.id
_entity.type
_entity.pdbx_description
1 polymer ?
#
loop_
_entity_poly.entity_id
_entity_poly.type
_entity_poly.pdbx_seq_one_letter_code
_entity_poly.pdbx_strand_id
1 'polypeptide(L)'
;MATLREFEEALRAQGMKGALRILDKLRQRDRLRREAAAAPRRVAGQRMTPALARRILEMHRTTAMTQQEIAFALGVNQGRVNEVVKHGKWLSGDPQAPEARERDRALARARGGDRGRPRPGRAAAASPPAAGGTDGQLSLF
;
A
#
# COMPACT_ATOMS: atom_id res chain seq x y z
N MET A 1 -31.39 -0.74 -15.66
CA MET A 1 -31.32 -0.19 -14.29
C MET A 1 -31.03 1.29 -14.42
N ALA A 2 -31.78 2.16 -13.74
CA ALA A 2 -31.59 3.60 -13.85
C ALA A 2 -30.28 4.03 -13.17
N THR A 3 -29.46 4.81 -13.86
CA THR A 3 -28.24 5.39 -13.27
C THR A 3 -28.58 6.61 -12.41
N LEU A 4 -27.72 6.96 -11.44
CA LEU A 4 -27.90 8.18 -10.61
C LEU A 4 -28.02 9.44 -11.47
N ARG A 5 -27.37 9.45 -12.64
CA ARG A 5 -27.39 10.54 -13.60
C ARG A 5 -28.74 10.65 -14.32
N GLU A 6 -29.31 9.53 -14.74
CA GLU A 6 -30.66 9.48 -15.33
C GLU A 6 -31.73 9.95 -14.34
N PHE A 7 -31.59 9.61 -13.05
CA PHE A 7 -32.49 10.10 -12.00
C PHE A 7 -32.38 11.62 -11.81
N GLU A 8 -31.16 12.17 -11.83
CA GLU A 8 -30.91 13.61 -11.73
C GLU A 8 -31.47 14.39 -12.93
N GLU A 9 -31.33 13.83 -14.13
CA GLU A 9 -31.89 14.38 -15.37
C GLU A 9 -33.42 14.37 -15.36
N ALA A 10 -34.06 13.30 -14.87
CA ALA A 10 -35.51 13.24 -14.68
C ALA A 10 -36.02 14.28 -13.67
N LEU A 11 -35.31 14.48 -12.55
CA LEU A 11 -35.65 15.49 -11.55
C LEU A 11 -35.52 16.93 -12.09
N ARG A 12 -34.52 17.19 -12.95
CA ARG A 12 -34.38 18.47 -13.64
C ARG A 12 -35.51 18.69 -14.64
N ALA A 13 -35.85 17.69 -15.44
CA ALA A 13 -36.92 17.77 -16.43
C ALA A 13 -38.28 18.07 -15.79
N GLN A 14 -38.53 17.53 -14.58
CA GLN A 14 -39.75 17.80 -13.80
C GLN A 14 -39.68 19.07 -12.95
N GLY A 15 -38.58 19.83 -12.99
CA GLY A 15 -38.44 21.08 -12.23
C GLY A 15 -38.38 20.90 -10.71
N MET A 16 -38.08 19.70 -10.21
CA MET A 16 -38.11 19.35 -8.79
C MET A 16 -36.88 19.88 -8.03
N LYS A 17 -36.76 21.20 -7.91
CA LYS A 17 -35.62 21.90 -7.27
C LYS A 17 -35.36 21.44 -5.83
N GLY A 18 -36.40 21.07 -5.08
CA GLY A 18 -36.26 20.54 -3.72
C GLY A 18 -35.54 19.19 -3.67
N ALA A 19 -35.88 18.28 -4.59
CA ALA A 19 -35.26 16.97 -4.68
C ALA A 19 -33.78 17.05 -5.09
N LEU A 20 -33.44 17.96 -6.02
CA LEU A 20 -32.05 18.22 -6.42
C LEU A 20 -31.18 18.70 -5.25
N ARG A 21 -31.70 19.61 -4.40
CA ARG A 21 -30.98 20.05 -3.19
C ARG A 21 -30.72 18.91 -2.20
N ILE A 22 -31.65 17.97 -2.08
CA ILE A 22 -31.48 16.79 -1.23
C ILE A 22 -30.41 15.87 -1.82
N LEU A 23 -30.43 15.65 -3.13
CA LEU A 23 -29.42 14.86 -3.84
C LEU A 23 -28.00 15.42 -3.65
N ASP A 24 -27.84 16.74 -3.70
CA ASP A 24 -26.56 17.42 -3.46
C ASP A 24 -26.06 17.20 -2.02
N LYS A 25 -26.94 17.33 -1.02
CA LYS A 25 -26.59 17.04 0.39
C LYS A 25 -26.16 15.59 0.58
N LEU A 26 -26.85 14.64 -0.07
CA LEU A 26 -26.50 13.22 -0.01
C LEU A 26 -25.13 12.95 -0.68
N ARG A 27 -24.85 13.58 -1.81
CA ARG A 27 -23.55 13.52 -2.49
C ARG A 27 -22.42 14.05 -1.63
N GLN A 28 -22.63 15.19 -0.97
CA GLN A 28 -21.65 15.77 -0.05
C GLN A 28 -21.36 14.84 1.11
N ARG A 29 -22.40 14.27 1.74
CA ARG A 29 -22.24 13.29 2.82
C ARG A 29 -21.49 12.04 2.37
N ASP A 30 -21.82 11.52 1.19
CA ASP A 30 -21.14 10.35 0.64
C ASP A 30 -19.66 10.63 0.32
N ARG A 31 -19.37 11.81 -0.23
CA ARG A 31 -17.99 12.28 -0.44
C ARG A 31 -17.22 12.36 0.88
N LEU A 32 -17.79 12.99 1.90
CA LEU A 32 -17.15 13.09 3.22
C LEU A 32 -16.92 11.71 3.86
N ARG A 33 -17.86 10.78 3.70
CA ARG A 33 -17.71 9.40 4.15
C ARG A 33 -16.59 8.67 3.40
N ARG A 34 -16.50 8.86 2.07
CA ARG A 34 -15.40 8.30 1.26
C ARG A 34 -14.06 8.91 1.60
N GLU A 35 -14.01 10.21 1.91
CA GLU A 35 -12.79 10.90 2.35
C GLU A 35 -12.36 10.44 3.76
N ALA A 36 -13.30 10.24 4.67
CA ALA A 36 -13.04 9.72 6.01
C ALA A 36 -12.64 8.23 6.01
N ALA A 37 -13.24 7.43 5.11
CA ALA A 37 -12.90 6.03 4.89
C ALA A 37 -11.67 5.85 3.99
N ALA A 38 -11.18 6.92 3.33
CA ALA A 38 -9.96 6.86 2.57
C ALA A 38 -8.82 6.56 3.56
N ALA A 39 -8.18 5.41 3.36
CA ALA A 39 -7.09 4.93 4.21
C ALA A 39 -6.09 6.07 4.49
N PRO A 40 -5.57 6.18 5.73
CA PRO A 40 -4.60 7.21 6.06
C PRO A 40 -3.50 7.18 5.02
N ARG A 41 -3.29 8.33 4.34
CA ARG A 41 -2.24 8.49 3.33
C ARG A 41 -0.99 7.88 3.93
N ARG A 42 -0.49 6.79 3.35
CA ARG A 42 0.71 6.10 3.84
C ARG A 42 1.73 7.19 4.14
N VAL A 43 2.07 7.37 5.42
CA VAL A 43 3.08 8.36 5.82
C VAL A 43 4.27 8.07 4.91
N ALA A 44 4.61 9.03 4.06
CA ALA A 44 5.69 8.88 3.11
C ALA A 44 6.96 8.81 3.96
N GLY A 45 7.31 7.59 4.38
CA GLY A 45 8.33 7.38 5.37
C GLY A 45 9.62 8.04 4.92
N GLN A 46 10.32 8.65 5.88
CA GLN A 46 11.54 9.40 5.65
C GLN A 46 12.47 8.64 4.69
N ARG A 47 13.07 9.37 3.74
CA ARG A 47 13.97 8.77 2.75
C ARG A 47 15.14 8.14 3.49
N MET A 48 15.50 6.92 3.08
CA MET A 48 16.60 6.21 3.71
C MET A 48 17.93 6.84 3.30
N THR A 49 18.72 7.26 4.29
CA THR A 49 20.06 7.83 4.13
C THR A 49 21.07 7.00 4.91
N PRO A 50 22.38 7.09 4.59
CA PRO A 50 23.42 6.41 5.37
C PRO A 50 23.44 6.79 6.84
N ALA A 51 23.19 8.07 7.14
CA ALA A 51 23.07 8.55 8.51
C ALA A 51 21.88 7.90 9.24
N LEU A 52 20.74 7.78 8.58
CA LEU A 52 19.54 7.15 9.14
C LEU A 52 19.74 5.65 9.35
N ALA A 53 20.39 4.96 8.42
CA ALA A 53 20.74 3.55 8.55
C ALA A 53 21.68 3.29 9.73
N ARG A 54 22.69 4.16 9.94
CA ARG A 54 23.54 4.09 11.14
C ARG A 54 22.75 4.28 12.42
N ARG A 55 21.84 5.25 12.46
CA ARG A 55 20.97 5.51 13.62
C ARG A 55 20.01 4.35 13.92
N ILE A 56 19.51 3.67 12.88
CA ILE A 56 18.70 2.46 13.01
C ILE A 56 19.52 1.34 13.67
N LEU A 57 20.75 1.11 13.21
CA LEU A 57 21.63 0.09 13.81
C LEU A 57 22.00 0.42 15.25
N GLU A 58 22.24 1.70 15.54
CA GLU A 58 22.49 2.18 16.90
C GLU A 58 21.30 1.83 17.81
N MET A 59 20.08 2.30 17.49
CA MET A 59 18.91 2.01 18.32
C MET A 59 18.58 0.52 18.43
N HIS A 60 18.82 -0.26 17.38
CA HIS A 60 18.61 -1.70 17.43
C HIS A 60 19.58 -2.42 18.37
N ARG A 61 20.80 -1.88 18.53
CA ARG A 61 21.83 -2.45 19.42
C ARG A 61 21.71 -1.94 20.84
N THR A 62 21.36 -0.66 21.02
CA THR A 62 21.37 0.01 22.32
C THR A 62 20.02 -0.05 23.04
N THR A 63 18.94 -0.28 22.29
CA THR A 63 17.58 -0.25 22.84
C THR A 63 16.91 -1.60 22.62
N ALA A 64 16.10 -2.05 23.58
CA ALA A 64 15.25 -3.24 23.45
C ALA A 64 14.01 -3.00 22.56
N MET A 65 14.03 -1.97 21.72
CA MET A 65 12.91 -1.63 20.84
C MET A 65 12.80 -2.63 19.70
N THR A 66 11.57 -3.01 19.39
CA THR A 66 11.22 -3.75 18.20
C THR A 66 11.46 -2.92 16.94
N GLN A 67 11.60 -3.57 15.79
CA GLN A 67 11.75 -2.88 14.51
C GLN A 67 10.56 -1.97 14.18
N GLN A 68 9.35 -2.30 14.64
CA GLN A 68 8.16 -1.48 14.46
C GLN A 68 8.25 -0.19 15.29
N GLU A 69 8.72 -0.28 16.53
CA GLU A 69 8.92 0.88 17.40
C GLU A 69 10.04 1.78 16.88
N ILE A 70 11.15 1.20 16.41
CA ILE A 70 12.23 1.96 15.74
C ILE A 70 11.69 2.64 14.48
N ALA A 71 10.88 1.94 13.69
CA ALA A 71 10.28 2.48 12.48
C ALA A 71 9.33 3.65 12.78
N PHE A 72 8.52 3.52 13.82
CA PHE A 72 7.61 4.57 14.29
C PHE A 72 8.39 5.79 14.80
N ALA A 73 9.38 5.58 15.67
CA ALA A 73 10.20 6.64 16.24
C ALA A 73 10.95 7.45 15.18
N LEU A 74 11.41 6.81 14.10
CA LEU A 74 12.13 7.47 13.01
C LEU A 74 11.25 7.89 11.82
N GLY A 75 9.95 7.62 11.88
CA GLY A 75 9.04 7.88 10.76
C GLY A 75 9.44 7.14 9.47
N VAL A 76 10.00 5.93 9.58
CA VAL A 76 10.40 5.09 8.44
C VAL A 76 9.49 3.86 8.30
N ASN A 77 9.59 3.17 7.17
CA ASN A 77 8.89 1.91 6.98
C ASN A 77 9.63 0.76 7.68
N GLN A 78 8.91 -0.10 8.40
CA GLN A 78 9.50 -1.26 9.11
C GLN A 78 10.29 -2.21 8.20
N GLY A 79 9.85 -2.42 6.96
CA GLY A 79 10.59 -3.23 5.99
C GLY A 79 11.99 -2.67 5.70
N ARG A 80 12.12 -1.33 5.67
CA ARG A 80 13.44 -0.68 5.52
C ARG A 80 14.31 -0.87 6.75
N VAL A 81 13.74 -0.82 7.95
CA VAL A 81 14.47 -1.11 9.20
C VAL A 81 15.00 -2.54 9.17
N ASN A 82 14.16 -3.51 8.78
CA ASN A 82 14.58 -4.91 8.66
C ASN A 82 15.73 -5.08 7.65
N GLU A 83 15.65 -4.42 6.50
CA GLU A 83 16.70 -4.46 5.48
C GLU A 83 18.03 -3.85 5.94
N VAL A 84 18.00 -2.77 6.73
CA VAL A 84 19.20 -2.22 7.37
C VAL A 84 19.79 -3.20 8.38
N VAL A 85 18.96 -3.80 9.24
CA VAL A 85 19.41 -4.72 10.30
C VAL A 85 19.95 -6.03 9.72
N LYS A 86 19.28 -6.62 8.73
CA LYS A 86 19.66 -7.93 8.16
C LYS A 86 20.76 -7.85 7.11
N HIS A 87 20.79 -6.78 6.32
CA HIS A 87 21.62 -6.71 5.12
C HIS A 87 22.51 -5.48 5.06
N GLY A 88 22.48 -4.59 6.05
CA GLY A 88 23.33 -3.39 6.08
C GLY A 88 23.05 -2.42 4.93
N LYS A 89 21.85 -2.48 4.33
CA LYS A 89 21.50 -1.63 3.20
C LYS A 89 21.55 -0.16 3.58
N TRP A 90 21.82 0.69 2.58
CA TRP A 90 21.96 2.14 2.70
C TRP A 90 23.15 2.67 3.52
N LEU A 91 24.01 1.82 4.12
CA LEU A 91 25.17 2.26 4.91
C LEU A 91 26.30 2.91 4.09
N SER A 92 26.57 2.40 2.89
CA SER A 92 27.70 2.83 2.07
C SER A 92 27.50 4.19 1.41
N GLY A 93 26.25 4.63 1.24
CA GLY A 93 25.92 5.84 0.48
C GLY A 93 26.30 5.79 -0.99
N ASP A 94 26.69 4.61 -1.50
CA ASP A 94 27.11 4.41 -2.88
C ASP A 94 25.94 4.71 -3.85
N PRO A 95 26.10 5.69 -4.76
CA PRO A 95 25.11 5.99 -5.79
C PRO A 95 24.81 4.82 -6.73
N GLN A 96 25.73 3.84 -6.85
CA GLN A 96 25.56 2.66 -7.71
C GLN A 96 24.92 1.47 -6.99
N ALA A 97 24.65 1.57 -5.69
CA ALA A 97 23.99 0.53 -4.93
C ALA A 97 22.62 0.17 -5.55
N PRO A 98 22.20 -1.10 -5.52
CA PRO A 98 20.93 -1.52 -6.11
C PRO A 98 19.74 -0.75 -5.52
N GLU A 99 19.78 -0.38 -4.24
CA GLU A 99 18.73 0.41 -3.59
C GLU A 99 18.68 1.88 -4.07
N ALA A 100 19.83 2.44 -4.46
CA ALA A 100 19.91 3.79 -5.04
C ALA A 100 19.35 3.77 -6.48
N ARG A 101 19.74 2.78 -7.28
CA ARG A 101 19.22 2.57 -8.64
C ARG A 101 17.71 2.32 -8.64
N GLU A 102 17.19 1.52 -7.72
CA GLU A 102 15.75 1.28 -7.58
C GLU A 102 14.98 2.54 -7.19
N ARG A 103 15.55 3.36 -6.29
CA ARG A 103 14.99 4.65 -5.90
C ARG A 103 14.91 5.60 -7.10
N ASP A 104 15.98 5.70 -7.87
CA ASP A 104 16.04 6.59 -9.03
C ASP A 104 15.08 6.13 -10.13
N ARG A 105 15.00 4.82 -10.38
CA ARG A 105 13.98 4.23 -11.28
C ARG A 105 12.56 4.49 -10.80
N ALA A 106 12.29 4.39 -9.50
CA ALA A 106 10.96 4.66 -8.94
C ALA A 106 10.61 6.15 -9.03
N LEU A 107 11.58 7.04 -8.75
CA LEU A 107 11.40 8.48 -8.87
C LEU A 107 11.19 8.90 -10.33
N ALA A 108 11.93 8.30 -11.27
CA ALA A 108 11.73 8.52 -12.71
C ALA A 108 10.31 8.11 -13.15
N ARG A 109 9.80 6.95 -12.68
CA ARG A 109 8.40 6.54 -12.93
C ARG A 109 7.38 7.50 -12.33
N ALA A 110 7.62 8.00 -11.11
CA ALA A 110 6.71 8.93 -10.44
C ALA A 110 6.70 10.33 -11.11
N ARG A 111 7.86 10.79 -11.60
CA ARG A 111 8.00 12.07 -12.31
C ARG A 111 7.50 11.99 -13.76
N GLY A 112 7.64 10.84 -14.41
CA GLY A 112 7.23 10.57 -15.79
C GLY A 112 5.72 10.46 -16.03
N GLY A 113 4.88 10.68 -15.01
CA GLY A 113 3.44 10.89 -15.21
C GLY A 113 2.64 9.68 -15.71
N ASP A 114 3.16 8.45 -15.62
CA ASP A 114 2.39 7.25 -15.96
C ASP A 114 1.39 6.91 -14.84
N ARG A 115 0.26 7.64 -14.83
CA ARG A 115 -0.94 7.33 -14.05
C ARG A 115 -1.80 6.24 -14.72
N GLY A 116 -1.22 5.38 -15.55
CA GLY A 116 -2.01 4.56 -16.47
C GLY A 116 -1.59 3.10 -16.60
N ARG A 117 -0.35 2.70 -16.28
CA ARG A 117 0.03 1.31 -16.51
C ARG A 117 -0.48 0.38 -15.40
N PRO A 118 -1.33 -0.62 -15.72
CA PRO A 118 -1.69 -1.65 -14.75
C PRO A 118 -0.41 -2.35 -14.30
N ARG A 119 -0.27 -2.54 -12.99
CA ARG A 119 0.73 -3.48 -12.46
C ARG A 119 0.53 -4.79 -13.20
N PRO A 120 1.56 -5.39 -13.83
CA PRO A 120 1.43 -6.74 -14.32
C PRO A 120 1.04 -7.60 -13.11
N GLY A 121 -0.15 -8.19 -13.20
CA GLY A 121 -0.67 -9.09 -12.18
C GLY A 121 0.43 -10.07 -11.85
N ARG A 122 0.73 -10.18 -10.55
CA ARG A 122 1.57 -11.24 -10.01
C ARG A 122 0.97 -12.54 -10.55
N ALA A 123 1.63 -13.14 -11.53
CA ALA A 123 1.26 -14.45 -12.04
C ALA A 123 1.09 -15.33 -10.82
N ALA A 124 -0.13 -15.84 -10.63
CA ALA A 124 -0.44 -16.77 -9.57
C ALA A 124 0.58 -17.89 -9.69
N ALA A 125 1.50 -17.94 -8.73
CA ALA A 125 2.40 -19.07 -8.60
C ALA A 125 1.52 -20.30 -8.49
N ALA A 126 1.74 -21.23 -9.42
CA ALA A 126 1.05 -22.50 -9.51
C ALA A 126 0.93 -23.13 -8.12
N SER A 127 -0.30 -23.48 -7.76
CA SER A 127 -0.57 -24.31 -6.60
C SER A 127 0.28 -25.59 -6.67
N PRO A 128 0.93 -26.03 -5.58
CA PRO A 128 1.55 -27.34 -5.55
C PRO A 128 0.47 -28.43 -5.65
N PRO A 129 0.73 -29.55 -6.35
CA PRO A 129 -0.22 -30.65 -6.40
C PRO A 129 -0.42 -31.27 -5.01
N ALA A 130 -1.69 -31.47 -4.69
CA ALA A 130 -2.18 -32.04 -3.45
C ALA A 130 -1.57 -33.43 -3.20
N ALA A 131 -0.93 -33.59 -2.04
CA ALA A 131 -0.70 -34.88 -1.44
C ALA A 131 -1.95 -35.27 -0.64
N GLY A 132 -2.48 -36.47 -0.89
CA GLY A 132 -3.28 -37.21 0.08
C GLY A 132 -4.77 -37.33 -0.23
N GLY A 133 -5.17 -38.53 -0.63
CA GLY A 133 -6.53 -39.06 -0.63
C GLY A 133 -6.48 -40.56 -0.87
N THR A 134 -6.18 -41.34 0.17
CA THR A 134 -7.12 -42.22 0.89
C THR A 134 -7.52 -43.45 0.09
N ASP A 135 -7.00 -44.61 0.49
CA ASP A 135 -7.76 -45.86 0.40
C ASP A 135 -7.59 -46.61 1.71
N GLY A 136 -8.70 -46.67 2.45
CA GLY A 136 -8.84 -47.59 3.56
C GLY A 136 -9.06 -49.00 3.03
N GLN A 137 -8.43 -49.97 3.67
CA GLN A 137 -9.00 -51.31 3.83
C GLN A 137 -8.38 -51.97 5.06
N LEU A 138 -9.13 -51.90 6.16
CA LEU A 138 -9.10 -52.87 7.23
C LEU A 138 -9.92 -54.07 6.76
N SER A 139 -9.28 -55.18 6.39
CA SER A 139 -9.90 -56.51 6.41
C SER A 139 -8.84 -57.62 6.31
N LEU A 140 -8.73 -58.36 7.42
CA LEU A 140 -8.58 -59.81 7.55
C LEU A 140 -8.07 -60.59 6.33
N PHE A 141 -6.94 -61.29 6.47
CA PHE A 141 -6.82 -62.76 6.42
C PHE A 141 -5.46 -63.19 6.99
#